data_AF-A0A0F5VJ61-F1
#
_entry.id   AF-A0A0F5VJ61-F1
#
_cell.length_a   1.000
_cell.length_b   1.000
_cell.length_c   1.000
_cell.angle_alpha   90.00
_cell.angle_beta   90.00
_cell.angle_gamma   90.00
#
_symmetry.space_group_name_H-M   'P 1'
#
loop_
_entity.id
_entity.type
_entity.pdbx_description
1 polymer ?
#
loop_
_entity_poly.entity_id
_entity_poly.type
_entity_poly.pdbx_seq_one_letter_code
_entity_poly.pdbx_strand_id
1 'polypeptide(L)' 'VDHFAAVFTHLWATATATPHASEQKTVRPPEVGDILLDCDVLLVPGADLRVVTYTAATGTSDAGRLDLLRALGTTGVSGS' A
#
# COMPACT_ATOMS: atom_id res chain seq x y z
N VAL A 1 7.70 0.37 -24.26
CA VAL A 1 7.21 1.39 -23.30
C VAL A 1 5.69 1.59 -23.45
N ASP A 2 5.05 0.95 -24.43
CA ASP A 2 3.70 1.28 -24.88
C ASP A 2 2.57 0.62 -24.07
N HIS A 3 2.82 -0.53 -23.45
CA HIS A 3 1.78 -1.26 -22.71
C HIS A 3 1.38 -0.57 -21.40
N PHE A 4 2.35 -0.13 -20.60
CA PHE A 4 2.07 0.59 -19.34
C PHE A 4 1.38 1.94 -19.59
N ALA A 5 1.76 2.66 -20.65
CA ALA A 5 1.12 3.91 -21.03
C ALA A 5 -0.33 3.69 -21.50
N ALA A 6 -0.59 2.61 -22.26
CA ALA A 6 -1.95 2.26 -22.68
C ALA A 6 -2.84 1.85 -21.50
N VAL A 7 -2.33 1.01 -20.59
CA VAL A 7 -3.06 0.61 -19.37
C VAL A 7 -3.36 1.82 -18.49
N PHE A 8 -2.37 2.69 -18.27
CA PHE A 8 -2.57 3.93 -17.53
C PHE A 8 -3.64 4.82 -18.16
N THR A 9 -3.56 5.03 -19.48
CA THR A 9 -4.52 5.89 -20.21
C THR A 9 -5.95 5.36 -20.08
N HIS A 10 -6.13 4.06 -20.22
CA HIS A 10 -7.44 3.43 -20.08
C HIS A 10 -8.01 3.59 -18.66
N LEU A 11 -7.19 3.33 -17.64
CA LEU A 11 -7.60 3.48 -16.25
C LEU A 11 -7.92 4.95 -15.92
N TRP A 12 -7.12 5.90 -16.40
CA TRP A 12 -7.36 7.33 -16.20
C TRP A 12 -8.68 7.80 -16.83
N ALA A 13 -8.97 7.35 -18.06
CA ALA A 13 -10.20 7.73 -18.76
C ALA A 13 -11.47 7.15 -18.12
N THR A 14 -11.37 6.07 -17.35
CA THR A 14 -12.51 5.35 -16.76
C THR A 14 -12.65 5.55 -15.26
N ALA A 15 -11.62 6.08 -14.59
CA ALA A 15 -11.64 6.32 -13.15
C ALA A 15 -12.66 7.39 -12.76
N THR A 16 -13.47 7.11 -11.74
CA THR A 16 -14.26 8.13 -11.04
C THR A 16 -13.54 8.46 -9.74
N ALA A 17 -13.01 9.68 -9.63
CA ALA A 17 -12.34 10.13 -8.42
C ALA A 17 -13.38 10.41 -7.33
N THR A 18 -13.40 9.57 -6.30
CA THR A 18 -14.18 9.80 -5.08
C THR A 18 -13.27 10.25 -3.95
N PRO A 19 -13.77 11.02 -2.96
CA PRO A 19 -13.02 11.29 -1.74
C PRO A 19 -12.57 9.98 -1.12
N HIS A 20 -11.30 9.93 -0.72
CA HIS A 20 -10.77 8.76 -0.03
C HIS A 20 -11.35 8.72 1.39
N ALA A 21 -12.16 7.69 1.66
CA ALA A 21 -12.44 7.26 3.02
C ALA A 21 -11.34 6.26 3.43
N SER A 22 -11.09 6.08 4.73
CA SER A 22 -10.26 4.97 5.21
C SER A 22 -10.70 3.68 4.50
N GLU A 23 -9.78 3.03 3.80
CA GLU A 23 -10.06 1.88 2.95
C GLU A 23 -9.34 0.65 3.48
N GLN A 24 -9.98 -0.52 3.39
CA GLN A 24 -9.29 -1.79 3.63
C GLN A 24 -8.76 -2.36 2.32
N LYS A 25 -7.52 -2.87 2.34
CA LYS A 25 -6.85 -3.45 1.19
C LYS A 25 -6.21 -4.78 1.56
N THR A 26 -6.41 -5.78 0.70
CA THR A 26 -5.64 -7.03 0.77
C THR A 26 -4.42 -6.92 -0.12
N VAL A 27 -3.24 -6.91 0.48
CA VAL A 27 -1.96 -7.02 -0.26
C VAL A 27 -1.54 -8.48 -0.29
N ARG A 28 -0.85 -8.90 -1.37
CA ARG A 28 -0.51 -10.31 -1.59
C ARG A 28 0.98 -10.51 -1.87
N PRO A 29 1.86 -10.30 -0.86
CA PRO A 29 3.27 -10.60 -1.00
C PRO A 29 3.49 -12.12 -1.12
N PRO A 30 4.28 -12.59 -2.10
CA PRO A 30 4.57 -14.02 -2.26
C PRO A 30 5.18 -14.68 -1.03
N GLU A 31 5.94 -13.94 -0.23
CA GLU A 31 6.77 -14.45 0.86
C GLU A 31 5.96 -14.74 2.13
N VAL A 32 4.88 -13.97 2.37
CA VAL A 32 4.10 -14.04 3.61
C VAL A 32 2.61 -14.30 3.41
N GLY A 33 2.16 -14.34 2.15
CA GLY A 33 0.77 -14.53 1.78
C GLY A 33 -0.10 -13.29 2.04
N ASP A 34 -1.40 -13.43 1.80
CA ASP A 34 -2.35 -12.33 1.87
C ASP A 34 -2.35 -11.63 3.25
N ILE A 35 -2.35 -10.29 3.23
CA ILE A 35 -2.42 -9.44 4.42
C ILE A 35 -3.56 -8.45 4.23
N LEU A 36 -4.49 -8.43 5.18
CA LEU A 36 -5.50 -7.37 5.27
C LEU A 36 -4.92 -6.15 5.98
N LEU A 37 -4.97 -4.99 5.33
CA LEU A 37 -4.42 -3.74 5.83
C LEU A 37 -5.45 -2.61 5.76
N ASP A 38 -5.52 -1.83 6.82
CA ASP A 38 -6.17 -0.51 6.81
C ASP A 38 -5.24 0.48 6.11
N CYS A 39 -5.77 1.22 5.14
CA CYS A 39 -5.08 2.22 4.34
C CYS A 39 -5.64 3.60 4.71
N ASP A 40 -4.81 4.39 5.39
CA ASP A 40 -5.12 5.76 5.76
C ASP A 40 -4.24 6.73 4.99
N VAL A 41 -4.82 7.86 4.60
CA VAL A 41 -4.09 9.00 4.02
C VAL A 41 -4.10 10.14 5.02
N LEU A 42 -2.94 10.42 5.61
CA LEU A 42 -2.75 11.47 6.59
C LEU A 42 -2.21 12.74 5.89
N LEU A 43 -2.86 13.89 6.14
CA LEU A 43 -2.40 15.18 5.66
C LEU A 43 -1.47 15.82 6.71
N VAL A 44 -0.33 16.35 6.29
CA VAL A 44 0.61 17.04 7.18
C VAL A 44 0.26 18.53 7.20
N PRO A 45 -0.23 19.10 8.32
CA PRO A 45 -0.64 20.50 8.36
C PRO A 45 0.51 21.44 8.01
N GLY A 46 0.25 22.42 7.14
CA GLY A 46 1.25 23.41 6.72
C GLY A 46 2.28 22.91 5.69
N ALA A 47 2.21 21.65 5.27
CA ALA A 47 2.98 21.11 4.16
C ALA A 47 2.03 20.60 3.07
N ASP A 48 2.43 20.73 1.80
CA ASP A 48 1.78 20.01 0.70
C ASP A 48 2.28 18.55 0.65
N LEU A 49 2.09 17.84 1.76
CA LEU A 49 2.56 16.47 1.96
C LEU A 49 1.40 15.58 2.43
N ARG A 50 1.31 14.41 1.80
CA ARG A 50 0.38 13.34 2.16
C ARG A 50 1.18 12.08 2.50
N VAL A 51 0.85 11.44 3.61
CA VAL A 51 1.44 10.17 4.03
C VAL A 51 0.38 9.08 3.86
N VAL A 52 0.70 8.04 3.10
CA VAL A 52 -0.15 6.86 2.96
C VAL A 52 0.38 5.82 3.95
N THR A 53 -0.43 5.46 4.94
CA THR A 53 -0.06 4.48 5.96
C THR A 53 -0.85 3.20 5.79
N TYR A 54 -0.15 2.07 5.91
CA TYR A 54 -0.76 0.76 5.94
C TYR A 54 -0.57 0.14 7.33
N THR A 55 -1.68 -0.21 7.98
CA THR A 55 -1.68 -0.80 9.31
C THR A 55 -2.47 -2.09 9.35
N ALA A 56 -2.20 -2.94 10.34
CA ALA A 56 -2.99 -4.12 10.64
C ALA A 56 -3.44 -4.05 12.09
N ALA A 57 -4.66 -4.51 12.37
CA ALA A 57 -5.19 -4.54 13.72
C ALA A 57 -4.26 -5.35 14.65
N THR A 58 -3.93 -4.77 15.80
CA THR A 58 -2.99 -5.39 16.76
C THR A 58 -3.51 -6.75 17.25
N GLY A 59 -2.61 -7.72 17.39
CA GLY A 59 -2.96 -9.07 17.85
C GLY A 59 -3.58 -9.97 16.78
N THR A 60 -3.75 -9.49 15.54
CA THR A 60 -4.22 -10.30 14.42
C THR A 60 -3.08 -11.04 13.71
N SER A 61 -3.44 -12.08 12.94
CA SER A 61 -2.47 -12.76 12.08
C SER A 61 -1.87 -11.83 11.01
N ASP A 62 -2.64 -10.83 10.56
CA ASP A 62 -2.18 -9.84 9.57
C ASP A 62 -1.10 -8.93 10.14
N ALA A 63 -1.18 -8.56 11.41
CA ALA A 63 -0.10 -7.84 12.09
C ALA A 63 1.20 -8.65 12.11
N GLY A 64 1.11 -9.96 12.42
CA GLY A 64 2.27 -10.86 12.37
C GLY A 64 2.88 -11.00 10.96
N ARG A 65 2.04 -11.11 9.92
CA ARG A 65 2.51 -11.15 8.52
C ARG A 65 3.16 -9.83 8.09
N LEU A 66 2.59 -8.71 8.52
CA LEU A 66 3.13 -7.38 8.22
C LEU A 66 4.51 -7.18 8.87
N ASP A 67 4.70 -7.66 10.09
CA ASP A 67 6.00 -7.63 10.77
C ASP A 67 7.03 -8.54 10.09
N LEU A 68 6.61 -9.74 9.66
CA LEU A 68 7.47 -10.62 8.88
C LEU A 68 7.89 -9.98 7.54
N LEU A 69 6.94 -9.37 6.83
CA LEU A 69 7.22 -8.66 5.58
C LEU A 69 8.25 -7.55 5.77
N ARG A 70 8.14 -6.77 6.87
CA ARG A 70 9.13 -5.72 7.22
C ARG A 70 10.52 -6.31 7.44
N ALA A 71 10.63 -7.40 8.18
CA ALA A 71 11.92 -8.06 8.44
C ALA A 71 12.58 -8.59 7.15
N LEU A 72 11.79 -9.16 6.25
CA LEU A 72 12.28 -9.64 4.95
C LEU A 72 12.74 -8.48 4.05
N GLY A 73 11.99 -7.38 4.00
CA GLY A 73 12.35 -6.17 3.25
C GLY A 73 13.68 -5.55 3.70
N THR A 74 14.01 -5.63 4.99
CA THR A 74 15.31 -5.16 5.52
C THR A 74 16.49 -6.06 5.15
N THR A 75 16.25 -7.28 4.71
CA THR A 75 17.31 -8.22 4.27
C THR A 75 17.65 -8.05 2.78
N GLY A 76 16.73 -7.48 1.99
CA GLY A 76 16.91 -7.19 0.56
C GLY A 76 17.55 -5.83 0.24
N VAL A 77 17.68 -4.93 1.22
CA VAL A 77 18.38 -3.64 1.05
C VAL A 77 19.89 -3.79 1.24
N SER A 78 20.51 -4.71 0.47
CA SER A 78 21.93 -4.56 0.16
C SER A 78 22.00 -3.49 -0.94
N GLY A 79 22.21 -2.24 -0.53
CA GLY A 79 22.41 -1.13 -1.46
C GLY A 79 23.56 -1.44 -2.42
N SER A 80 23.26 -1.38 -3.70
CA SER A 80 24.22 -1.17 -4.79
C SER A 80 23.87 0.13 -5.49
#